data_AF-A0A914CJ50-F1
#
_entry.id   AF-A0A914CJ50-F1
#
_cell.length_a   1.000
_cell.length_b   1.000
_cell.length_c   1.000
_cell.angle_alpha   90.00
_cell.angle_beta   90.00
_cell.angle_gamma   90.00
#
_symmetry.space_group_name_H-M   'P 1'
#
loop_
_entity.id
_entity.type
_entity.pdbx_description
1 polymer ?
#
loop_
_entity_poly.entity_id
_entity_poly.type
_entity_poly.pdbx_seq_one_letter_code
_entity_poly.pdbx_strand_id
1 'polypeptide(L)'
;MVEVTDRENRKTLLIPVDQEELLSVSVLKQYFPGTVGLVYLGEDGKETAVLFDESMKKLLPPADGWNKIFYIFRPSISAGAFLTMSRLLLPWPGYTAPLPRTFARPPCTLKEVR
;
A
#
# COMPACT_ATOMS: atom_id res chain seq x y z
N MET A 1 0.98 -22.87 18.02
CA MET A 1 0.86 -21.38 18.04
C MET A 1 2.18 -20.82 17.54
N VAL A 2 2.15 -19.69 16.83
CA VAL A 2 3.34 -19.06 16.22
C VAL A 2 3.58 -17.70 16.85
N GLU A 3 4.81 -17.42 17.25
CA GLU A 3 5.21 -16.10 17.75
C GLU A 3 5.58 -15.17 16.59
N VAL A 4 4.75 -14.15 16.38
CA VAL A 4 4.93 -13.16 15.31
C VAL A 4 5.20 -11.79 15.93
N THR A 5 6.33 -11.20 15.54
CA THR A 5 6.82 -9.90 16.01
C THR A 5 6.76 -8.84 14.91
N ASP A 6 6.11 -7.74 15.22
CA ASP A 6 6.18 -6.50 14.46
C ASP A 6 7.40 -5.69 14.92
N ARG A 7 8.46 -5.63 14.09
CA ARG A 7 9.66 -4.85 14.40
C ARG A 7 9.40 -3.35 14.45
N GLU A 8 8.48 -2.88 13.62
CA GLU A 8 8.15 -1.45 13.49
C GLU A 8 7.40 -0.97 14.74
N ASN A 9 6.41 -1.76 15.17
CA ASN A 9 5.57 -1.42 16.33
C ASN A 9 6.03 -2.07 17.64
N ARG A 10 7.16 -2.81 17.63
CA ARG A 10 7.72 -3.58 18.76
C ARG A 10 6.67 -4.43 19.48
N LYS A 11 5.75 -5.03 18.70
CA LYS A 11 4.60 -5.77 19.21
C LYS A 11 4.73 -7.23 18.82
N THR A 12 4.70 -8.11 19.82
CA THR A 12 4.74 -9.55 19.61
C THR A 12 3.40 -10.16 19.98
N LEU A 13 2.89 -11.04 19.11
CA LEU A 13 1.61 -11.73 19.28
C LEU A 13 1.76 -13.21 18.96
N LEU A 14 1.03 -14.04 19.70
CA LEU A 14 0.91 -15.47 19.43
C LEU A 14 -0.30 -15.69 18.51
N ILE A 15 -0.04 -16.17 17.30
CA ILE A 15 -1.08 -16.45 16.32
C ILE A 15 -1.40 -17.95 16.34
N PRO A 16 -2.68 -18.34 16.42
CA PRO A 16 -3.07 -19.74 16.31
C PRO A 16 -2.76 -20.26 14.90
N VAL A 17 -2.29 -21.50 14.83
CA VAL A 17 -2.05 -22.21 13.57
C VAL A 17 -3.24 -23.10 13.31
N ASP A 18 -3.58 -23.30 12.04
CA ASP A 18 -4.66 -24.20 11.64
C ASP A 18 -4.31 -25.68 11.95
N GLN A 19 -5.28 -26.58 11.81
CA GLN A 19 -5.11 -28.01 12.15
C GLN A 19 -4.05 -28.70 11.27
N GLU A 20 -3.76 -28.13 10.11
CA GLU A 20 -2.73 -28.61 9.16
C GLU A 20 -1.33 -28.05 9.45
N GLU A 21 -1.13 -27.40 10.61
CA GLU A 21 0.10 -26.65 10.93
C GLU A 21 0.41 -25.54 9.90
N LEU A 22 -0.61 -25.06 9.19
CA LEU A 22 -0.51 -23.97 8.23
C LEU A 22 -1.00 -22.65 8.84
N LEU A 23 -0.31 -21.55 8.54
CA LEU A 23 -0.73 -20.22 8.99
C LEU A 23 -1.50 -19.49 7.89
N SER A 24 -2.76 -19.15 8.15
CA SER A 24 -3.59 -18.41 7.20
C SER A 24 -3.18 -16.93 7.11
N VAL A 25 -2.91 -16.45 5.90
CA VAL A 25 -2.53 -15.03 5.66
C VAL A 25 -3.67 -14.08 6.05
N SER A 26 -4.93 -14.50 5.91
CA SER A 26 -6.09 -13.72 6.35
C SER A 26 -6.08 -13.45 7.86
N VAL A 27 -5.73 -14.46 8.66
CA VAL A 27 -5.60 -14.33 10.12
C VAL A 27 -4.43 -13.41 10.44
N LEU A 28 -3.30 -13.57 9.75
CA LEU A 28 -2.14 -12.69 9.91
C LEU A 28 -2.49 -11.22 9.64
N LYS A 29 -3.26 -10.94 8.59
CA LYS A 29 -3.72 -9.59 8.22
C LYS A 29 -4.73 -9.01 9.21
N GLN A 30 -5.48 -9.85 9.93
CA GLN A 30 -6.40 -9.40 10.98
C GLN A 30 -5.64 -8.81 12.18
N TYR A 31 -4.51 -9.41 12.55
CA TYR A 31 -3.66 -8.90 13.64
C TYR A 31 -2.70 -7.80 13.18
N PHE A 32 -2.15 -7.96 11.98
CA PHE A 32 -1.15 -7.07 11.40
C PHE A 32 -1.57 -6.64 9.98
N PRO A 33 -2.40 -5.59 9.84
CA PRO A 33 -2.83 -5.11 8.54
C PRO A 33 -1.64 -4.65 7.69
N GLY A 34 -1.70 -4.87 6.37
CA GLY A 34 -0.62 -4.54 5.44
C GLY A 34 0.52 -5.54 5.38
N THR A 35 0.48 -6.61 6.18
CA THR A 35 1.46 -7.69 6.11
C THR A 35 1.29 -8.49 4.83
N VAL A 36 2.40 -8.72 4.13
CA VAL A 36 2.43 -9.52 2.90
C VAL A 36 2.96 -10.91 3.18
N GLY A 37 3.92 -11.05 4.09
CA GLY A 37 4.48 -12.35 4.46
C GLY A 37 5.19 -12.32 5.80
N LEU A 38 5.83 -13.44 6.13
CA LEU A 38 6.65 -13.61 7.32
C LEU A 38 8.08 -13.92 6.92
N VAL A 39 9.02 -13.45 7.72
CA VAL A 39 10.44 -13.79 7.65
C VAL A 39 10.91 -14.26 9.01
N TYR A 40 11.84 -15.20 9.07
CA TYR A 40 12.47 -15.64 10.31
C TYR A 40 13.98 -15.53 10.19
N LEU A 41 14.65 -15.44 11.32
CA LEU A 41 16.12 -15.50 11.35
C LEU A 41 16.54 -16.97 11.36
N GLY A 42 17.22 -17.42 10.31
CA GLY A 42 17.82 -18.74 10.24
C GLY A 42 19.01 -18.87 11.19
N GLU A 43 19.48 -20.10 11.43
CA GLU A 43 20.63 -20.37 12.29
C GLU A 43 21.91 -19.71 11.78
N ASP A 44 22.02 -19.54 10.45
CA ASP A 44 23.11 -18.82 9.79
C ASP A 44 23.09 -17.28 10.02
N GLY A 45 22.13 -16.77 10.82
CA GLY A 45 21.92 -15.34 11.03
C GLY A 45 21.33 -14.61 9.81
N LYS A 46 20.87 -15.35 8.79
CA LYS A 46 20.23 -14.80 7.59
C LYS A 46 18.73 -14.76 7.74
N GLU A 47 18.10 -13.71 7.22
CA GLU A 47 16.64 -13.62 7.16
C GLU A 47 16.11 -14.49 6.02
N THR A 48 15.28 -15.47 6.36
CA THR A 48 14.67 -16.41 5.44
C THR A 48 13.17 -16.18 5.38
N ALA A 49 12.62 -16.09 4.17
CA ALA A 49 11.18 -15.92 3.97
C ALA A 49 10.44 -17.24 4.19
N VAL A 50 9.29 -17.15 4.84
CA VAL A 50 8.37 -18.29 4.97
C VAL A 50 7.67 -18.50 3.62
N LEU A 51 7.65 -19.75 3.16
CA LEU A 51 7.06 -20.10 1.89
C LEU A 51 5.53 -20.08 1.96
N PHE A 52 4.92 -19.77 0.83
CA PHE A 52 3.48 -19.85 0.67
C PHE A 52 3.08 -21.21 0.08
N ASP A 53 1.88 -21.65 0.43
CA ASP A 53 1.17 -22.70 -0.27
C ASP A 53 0.91 -22.31 -1.75
N GLU A 54 0.60 -23.28 -2.60
CA GLU A 54 0.27 -23.07 -4.03
C GLU A 54 -0.83 -22.02 -4.22
N SER A 55 -1.74 -21.91 -3.24
CA SER A 55 -2.84 -20.95 -3.26
C SER A 55 -2.44 -19.53 -2.87
N MET A 56 -1.21 -19.28 -2.40
CA MET A 56 -0.74 -17.99 -1.85
C MET A 56 -1.60 -17.44 -0.68
N LYS A 57 -2.40 -18.32 -0.06
CA LYS A 57 -3.35 -17.97 1.03
C LYS A 57 -2.89 -18.45 2.41
N LYS A 58 -2.02 -19.47 2.43
CA LYS A 58 -1.48 -20.10 3.63
C LYS A 58 0.05 -20.07 3.56
N LEU A 59 0.68 -19.98 4.72
CA LEU A 59 2.13 -20.11 4.89
C LEU A 59 2.45 -21.53 5.33
N LEU A 60 3.44 -22.11 4.69
CA LEU A 60 3.97 -23.44 4.97
C LEU A 60 4.93 -23.36 6.17
N PRO A 61 4.94 -24.37 7.05
CA PRO A 61 5.94 -24.46 8.10
C PRO A 61 7.34 -24.54 7.47
N PRO A 62 8.35 -23.86 8.04
CA PRO A 62 9.74 -24.10 7.65
C PRO A 62 10.14 -25.53 8.06
N ALA A 63 11.27 -26.02 7.55
CA ALA A 63 11.75 -27.38 7.84
C ALA A 63 11.93 -27.66 9.34
N ASP A 64 12.26 -26.63 10.13
CA ASP A 64 12.40 -26.70 11.59
C ASP A 64 11.09 -26.46 12.36
N GLY A 65 9.97 -26.25 11.66
CA GLY A 65 8.68 -25.92 12.24
C GLY A 65 8.57 -24.51 12.81
N TRP A 66 7.49 -24.26 13.54
CA TRP A 66 7.09 -22.92 14.03
C TRP A 66 7.79 -22.46 15.32
N ASN A 67 8.79 -23.20 15.81
CA ASN A 67 9.44 -22.92 17.09
C ASN A 67 10.55 -21.85 16.97
N LYS A 68 10.24 -20.76 16.27
CA LYS A 68 11.15 -19.64 15.98
C LYS A 68 10.37 -18.33 16.08
N ILE A 69 11.09 -17.21 16.24
CA ILE A 69 10.48 -15.88 16.21
C ILE A 69 10.34 -15.45 14.75
N PHE A 70 9.11 -15.21 14.32
CA PHE A 70 8.80 -14.70 12.98
C PHE A 70 8.61 -13.20 13.03
N TYR A 71 9.03 -12.51 11.99
CA TYR A 71 8.86 -11.08 11.81
C TYR A 71 7.93 -10.82 10.63
N ILE A 72 7.09 -9.81 10.77
CA ILE A 72 6.22 -9.39 9.67
C ILE A 72 7.05 -8.72 8.58
N PHE A 73 6.73 -9.04 7.33
CA PHE A 73 7.22 -8.34 6.17
C PHE A 73 6.09 -7.47 5.61
N ARG A 74 6.29 -6.15 5.68
CA ARG A 74 5.46 -5.16 5.00
C ARG A 74 6.29 -4.57 3.86
N PRO A 75 5.84 -4.67 2.59
CA PRO A 75 6.44 -3.82 1.57
C PRO A 75 6.19 -2.38 2.00
N SER A 76 7.25 -1.61 2.17
CA SER A 76 7.13 -0.19 2.47
C SER A 76 6.55 0.50 1.24
N ILE A 77 5.23 0.57 1.16
CA ILE A 77 4.56 1.45 0.21
C ILE A 77 4.70 2.83 0.84
N SER A 78 5.86 3.46 0.62
CA SER A 78 6.03 4.89 0.83
C SER A 78 4.80 5.57 0.20
N ALA A 79 4.00 6.21 1.03
CA ALA A 79 2.77 6.91 0.70
C ALA A 79 3.06 8.11 -0.24
N GLY A 80 3.41 7.80 -1.49
CA GLY A 80 3.77 8.74 -2.54
C GLY A 80 3.36 8.27 -3.94
N ALA A 81 2.62 7.18 -4.05
CA ALA A 81 1.95 6.77 -5.29
C ALA A 81 0.44 7.01 -5.22
N PHE A 82 0.03 8.09 -4.54
CA PHE A 82 -1.32 8.65 -4.63
C PHE A 82 -1.32 9.79 -5.65
N LEU A 83 -0.92 9.48 -6.90
CA LEU A 83 -1.20 10.35 -8.04
C LEU A 83 -1.75 9.50 -9.19
N THR A 84 -3.08 9.41 -9.20
CA THR A 84 -3.88 9.63 -10.41
C THR A 84 -3.51 8.79 -11.65
N MET A 85 -3.72 7.47 -11.61
CA MET A 85 -3.98 6.68 -12.82
C MET A 85 -5.49 6.67 -13.15
N SER A 86 -6.06 7.87 -13.21
CA SER A 86 -7.41 8.12 -13.70
C SER A 86 -7.41 9.47 -14.42
N ARG A 87 -6.62 9.58 -15.50
CA ARG A 87 -6.78 10.57 -16.58
C ARG A 87 -5.68 10.43 -17.64
N LEU A 88 -5.73 9.35 -18.39
CA LEU A 88 -5.26 9.32 -19.78
C LEU A 88 -6.48 8.82 -20.57
N LEU A 89 -7.52 9.62 -20.75
CA LEU A 89 -7.62 10.57 -21.87
C LEU A 89 -8.63 11.66 -21.51
N LEU A 90 -8.15 12.88 -21.24
CA LEU A 90 -8.96 14.06 -21.52
C LEU A 90 -8.59 14.55 -22.92
N PRO A 91 -9.57 14.82 -23.80
CA PRO A 91 -9.34 15.60 -24.99
C PRO A 91 -8.91 17.01 -24.57
N TRP A 92 -7.95 17.58 -25.28
CA TRP A 92 -7.49 18.96 -25.07
C TRP A 92 -8.69 19.93 -25.01
N PRO A 93 -8.84 20.77 -23.97
CA PRO A 93 -9.70 21.93 -24.06
C PRO A 93 -8.81 23.16 -24.23
N GLY A 94 -8.46 23.46 -25.48
CA GLY A 94 -8.00 24.79 -25.85
C GLY A 94 -9.18 25.75 -25.94
N TYR A 95 -9.92 26.00 -24.85
CA TYR A 95 -10.91 27.08 -24.78
C TYR A 95 -11.10 27.51 -23.31
N THR A 96 -10.57 28.67 -22.98
CA THR A 96 -10.75 29.40 -21.73
C THR A 96 -12.20 29.88 -21.61
N ALA A 97 -12.89 29.42 -20.57
CA ALA A 97 -14.24 29.85 -20.21
C ALA A 97 -14.21 31.20 -19.42
N PRO A 98 -15.34 31.92 -19.31
CA PRO A 98 -15.43 33.38 -19.38
C PRO A 98 -15.35 34.09 -18.02
N LEU A 99 -14.94 35.36 -18.03
CA LEU A 99 -15.09 36.29 -16.89
C LEU A 99 -16.40 37.08 -17.04
N PRO A 100 -17.33 37.06 -16.07
CA PRO A 100 -18.43 38.00 -16.01
C PRO A 100 -18.11 39.15 -15.04
N ARG A 101 -18.34 40.40 -15.47
CA ARG A 101 -18.77 41.57 -14.68
C ARG A 101 -18.86 42.78 -15.63
N THR A 102 -20.05 43.08 -16.16
CA THR A 102 -21.01 44.07 -15.61
C THR A 102 -20.52 45.51 -15.71
N PHE A 103 -21.09 46.23 -16.69
CA PHE A 103 -21.51 47.63 -16.65
C PHE A 103 -20.49 48.70 -16.19
N ALA A 104 -20.06 49.57 -17.12
CA ALA A 104 -20.48 50.98 -17.18
C ALA A 104 -19.47 51.89 -17.92
N ARG A 105 -20.04 52.69 -18.85
CA ARG A 105 -19.67 54.05 -19.32
C ARG A 105 -19.18 54.20 -20.78
N PRO A 106 -19.95 54.93 -21.63
CA PRO A 106 -19.44 55.73 -22.76
C PRO A 106 -19.02 57.13 -22.23
N PRO A 107 -18.62 58.16 -23.02
CA PRO A 107 -18.36 58.33 -24.46
C PRO A 107 -16.88 58.83 -24.70
N CYS A 108 -16.33 58.99 -25.91
CA CYS A 108 -16.35 60.24 -26.67
C CYS A 108 -15.42 60.14 -27.91
N THR A 109 -15.96 60.61 -29.03
CA THR A 109 -15.36 61.25 -30.23
C THR A 109 -13.85 61.54 -30.28
N LEU A 110 -13.22 61.21 -31.42
CA LEU A 110 -12.60 62.22 -32.31
C LEU A 110 -12.24 61.62 -33.69
N LYS A 111 -12.65 62.33 -34.74
CA LYS A 111 -12.25 62.14 -36.13
C LYS A 111 -10.74 62.22 -36.27
N GLU A 112 -10.15 61.41 -37.16
CA GLU A 112 -8.96 61.86 -37.88
C GLU A 112 -9.21 61.76 -39.38
N VAL A 113 -9.22 62.94 -39.97
CA VAL A 113 -9.19 63.20 -41.41
C VAL A 113 -7.73 63.20 -41.81
N ARG A 114 -7.37 62.40 -42.81
CA ARG A 114 -6.55 62.82 -43.96
C ARG A 114 -6.60 61.77 -45.07
#